data_AF-A0A4R6INH8-F1
#
_entry.id   AF-A0A4R6INH8-F1
#
_cell.length_a   1.000
_cell.length_b   1.000
_cell.length_c   1.000
_cell.angle_alpha   90.00
_cell.angle_beta   90.00
_cell.angle_gamma   90.00
#
_symmetry.space_group_name_H-M   'P 1'
#
loop_
_entity.id
_entity.type
_entity.pdbx_description
1 polymer ?
#
loop_
_entity_poly.entity_id
_entity_poly.type
_entity_poly.pdbx_seq_one_letter_code
_entity_poly.pdbx_strand_id
1 'polypeptide(L)'
;MAITVNDRIDVRISKEQKELIKYASELSGFKSLSEFIVYHVQAQAQKIIKDSNTILSSMEDKRIFLEAILNPAEPNDALKKARLNYEKFKEANESSAIAKTP
;
A
#
# COMPACT_ATOMS: atom_id res chain seq x y z
N MET A 1 13.13 6.93 25.44
CA MET A 1 12.92 5.47 25.31
C MET A 1 11.51 5.27 24.79
N ALA A 2 11.32 4.64 23.63
CA ALA A 2 9.98 4.29 23.16
C ALA A 2 9.39 3.25 24.13
N ILE A 3 8.18 3.49 24.62
CA ILE A 3 7.47 2.53 25.45
C ILE A 3 7.09 1.37 24.53
N THR A 4 7.77 0.23 24.65
CA THR A 4 7.36 -1.01 23.99
C THR A 4 6.13 -1.54 24.72
N VAL A 5 4.95 -1.25 24.19
CA VAL A 5 3.70 -1.86 24.64
C VAL A 5 3.67 -3.27 24.06
N ASN A 6 3.84 -4.28 24.91
CA ASN A 6 3.71 -5.67 24.52
C ASN A 6 2.23 -6.00 24.33
N ASP A 7 1.91 -6.73 23.26
CA ASP A 7 0.56 -7.21 22.94
C ASP A 7 0.58 -8.71 22.59
N ARG A 8 -0.58 -9.36 22.54
CA ARG A 8 -0.70 -10.82 22.35
C ARG A 8 -1.61 -11.15 21.17
N ILE A 9 -1.26 -12.22 20.46
CA ILE A 9 -2.10 -12.81 19.41
C ILE A 9 -2.58 -14.17 19.93
N ASP A 10 -3.89 -14.30 20.12
CA ASP A 10 -4.52 -15.55 20.55
C ASP A 10 -5.13 -16.28 19.35
N VAL A 11 -4.57 -17.45 18.99
CA VAL A 11 -5.03 -18.27 17.86
C VAL A 11 -5.22 -19.71 18.31
N ARG A 12 -6.35 -20.31 17.92
CA ARG A 12 -6.56 -21.76 18.03
C ARG A 12 -6.20 -22.42 16.71
N ILE A 13 -5.38 -23.45 16.76
CA ILE A 13 -4.95 -24.25 15.62
C ILE A 13 -5.19 -25.73 15.89
N SER A 14 -5.28 -26.53 14.83
CA SER A 14 -5.39 -27.99 14.97
C SER A 14 -4.08 -28.60 15.47
N LYS A 15 -4.15 -29.86 15.92
CA LYS A 15 -2.95 -30.62 16.31
C LYS A 15 -2.03 -30.81 15.11
N GLU A 16 -2.57 -31.14 13.93
CA GLU A 16 -1.77 -31.34 12.71
C GLU A 16 -1.04 -30.06 12.31
N GLN A 17 -1.72 -28.91 12.38
CA GLN A 17 -1.10 -27.61 12.11
C GLN A 17 0.06 -27.33 13.07
N LYS A 18 -0.14 -27.59 14.36
CA LYS A 18 0.90 -27.39 15.37
C LYS A 18 2.13 -28.27 15.11
N GLU A 19 1.92 -29.54 14.75
CA GLU A 19 3.00 -30.49 14.45
C GLU A 19 3.78 -30.07 13.20
N LEU A 20 3.07 -29.68 12.13
CA LEU A 20 3.67 -29.16 10.90
C LEU A 20 4.54 -27.93 11.17
N ILE A 21 4.00 -26.93 11.86
CA ILE A 21 4.70 -25.67 12.16
C ILE A 21 5.91 -25.94 13.06
N LYS A 22 5.77 -26.84 14.04
CA LYS A 22 6.88 -27.23 14.91
C LYS A 22 8.02 -27.88 14.11
N TYR A 23 7.70 -28.83 13.24
CA TYR A 23 8.71 -29.47 12.41
C TYR A 23 9.41 -28.47 11.48
N ALA A 24 8.66 -27.57 10.84
CA ALA A 24 9.23 -26.51 10.00
C ALA A 24 10.14 -25.55 10.81
N SER A 25 9.76 -25.23 12.04
CA SER A 25 10.56 -24.41 12.97
C SER A 25 11.89 -25.07 13.31
N GLU A 26 11.89 -26.38 13.56
CA GLU A 26 13.10 -27.16 13.86
C GLU A 26 14.05 -27.20 12.66
N LEU A 27 13.51 -27.46 11.45
CA LEU A 27 14.29 -27.46 10.22
C LEU A 27 14.90 -26.07 9.91
N SER A 28 14.18 -25.01 10.25
CA SER A 28 14.61 -23.63 9.99
C SER A 28 15.57 -23.09 11.06
N GLY A 29 15.86 -23.85 12.14
CA GLY A 29 16.84 -23.49 13.16
C GLY A 29 16.38 -22.43 14.17
N PHE A 30 15.08 -22.21 14.32
CA PHE A 30 14.56 -21.23 15.27
C PHE A 30 14.65 -21.74 16.72
N LYS A 31 14.89 -20.82 17.67
CA LYS A 31 15.04 -21.18 19.09
C LYS A 31 13.71 -21.52 19.77
N SER A 32 12.60 -21.01 19.22
CA SER A 32 11.26 -21.31 19.71
C SER A 32 10.21 -21.26 18.60
N LEU A 33 9.12 -22.01 18.80
CA LEU A 33 7.97 -22.00 17.90
C LEU A 33 7.32 -20.61 17.78
N SER A 34 7.29 -19.85 18.87
CA SER A 34 6.75 -18.49 18.88
C SER A 34 7.60 -17.54 18.03
N GLU A 35 8.93 -17.64 18.11
CA GLU A 35 9.85 -16.85 17.28
C GLU A 35 9.66 -17.17 15.78
N PHE A 36 9.54 -18.46 15.45
CA PHE A 36 9.25 -18.91 14.09
C PHE A 36 7.93 -18.33 13.55
N ILE A 37 6.86 -18.40 14.35
CA ILE A 37 5.55 -17.87 13.96
C ILE A 37 5.62 -16.36 13.74
N VAL A 38 6.18 -15.61 14.68
CA VAL A 38 6.27 -14.14 14.58
C VAL A 38 7.09 -13.74 13.37
N TYR A 39 8.24 -14.39 13.14
CA TYR A 39 9.10 -14.10 11.98
C TYR A 39 8.35 -14.29 10.65
N HIS A 40 7.70 -15.43 10.46
CA HIS A 40 7.02 -15.73 9.20
C HIS A 40 5.73 -14.91 9.00
N VAL A 41 4.96 -14.69 10.07
CA VAL A 41 3.76 -13.84 10.01
C VAL A 41 4.15 -12.41 9.67
N GLN A 42 5.21 -11.87 10.28
CA GLN A 42 5.71 -10.53 9.97
C GLN A 42 6.20 -10.43 8.51
N ALA A 43 7.01 -11.39 8.06
CA ALA A 43 7.51 -11.41 6.69
C ALA A 43 6.38 -11.47 5.67
N GLN A 44 5.37 -12.31 5.91
CA GLN A 44 4.21 -12.44 5.04
C GLN A 44 3.34 -11.17 5.06
N ALA A 45 3.13 -10.55 6.23
CA ALA A 45 2.41 -9.30 6.34
C ALA A 45 3.10 -8.17 5.56
N GLN A 46 4.43 -8.04 5.68
CA GLN A 46 5.22 -7.08 4.91
C GLN A 46 5.11 -7.33 3.40
N LYS A 47 5.13 -8.61 2.98
CA LYS A 47 4.94 -8.98 1.57
C LYS A 47 3.56 -8.56 1.07
N ILE A 48 2.49 -8.83 1.82
CA ILE A 48 1.12 -8.45 1.46
C ILE A 48 1.01 -6.92 1.32
N ILE A 49 1.54 -6.16 2.28
CA ILE A 49 1.52 -4.70 2.25
C ILE A 49 2.28 -4.17 1.04
N LYS A 50 3.48 -4.71 0.78
CA LYS A 50 4.30 -4.33 -0.37
C LYS A 50 3.57 -4.62 -1.68
N ASP A 51 3.04 -5.82 -1.83
CA ASP A 51 2.36 -6.27 -3.05
C ASP A 51 1.10 -5.41 -3.29
N SER A 52 0.35 -5.09 -2.23
CA SER A 52 -0.82 -4.20 -2.30
C SER A 52 -0.48 -2.76 -2.69
N ASN A 53 0.67 -2.23 -2.26
CA ASN A 53 1.08 -0.85 -2.51
C ASN A 53 1.90 -0.69 -3.80
N THR A 54 2.17 -1.78 -4.52
CA THR A 54 2.97 -1.73 -5.74
C THR A 54 2.06 -1.42 -6.94
N ILE A 55 2.07 -0.15 -7.37
CA ILE A 55 1.28 0.34 -8.51
C ILE A 55 1.75 -0.25 -9.85
N LEU A 56 3.06 -0.51 -9.99
CA LEU A 56 3.67 -1.02 -11.21
C LEU A 56 4.13 -2.47 -11.00
N SER A 57 3.16 -3.35 -10.80
CA SER A 57 3.41 -4.75 -10.42
C SER A 57 3.91 -5.59 -11.60
N SER A 58 3.36 -5.40 -12.81
CA SER A 58 3.75 -6.14 -13.99
C SER A 58 4.81 -5.42 -14.83
N MET A 59 5.51 -6.16 -15.70
CA MET A 59 6.43 -5.56 -16.67
C MET A 59 5.69 -4.68 -17.69
N GLU A 60 4.45 -5.02 -18.00
CA GLU A 60 3.61 -4.25 -18.92
C GLU A 60 3.20 -2.91 -18.29
N ASP A 61 2.80 -2.89 -17.01
CA ASP A 61 2.48 -1.66 -16.30
C ASP A 61 3.68 -0.70 -16.28
N LYS A 62 4.88 -1.25 -16.01
CA LYS A 62 6.13 -0.47 -16.04
C LYS A 62 6.40 0.08 -17.44
N ARG A 63 6.19 -0.72 -18.48
CA ARG A 63 6.37 -0.29 -19.88
C ARG A 63 5.44 0.85 -20.24
N ILE A 64 4.14 0.70 -19.97
CA ILE A 64 3.12 1.73 -20.21
C ILE A 64 3.43 3.00 -19.42
N PHE A 65 3.82 2.87 -18.16
CA PHE A 65 4.17 4.01 -17.31
C PHE A 65 5.42 4.75 -17.81
N LEU A 66 6.48 4.02 -18.16
CA LEU A 66 7.68 4.64 -18.75
C LEU A 66 7.38 5.30 -20.09
N GLU A 67 6.57 4.66 -20.95
CA GLU A 67 6.17 5.23 -22.23
C GLU A 67 5.37 6.52 -22.03
N ALA A 68 4.46 6.56 -21.06
CA ALA A 68 3.70 7.78 -20.73
C ALA A 68 4.58 8.92 -20.20
N ILE A 69 5.70 8.62 -19.53
CA ILE A 69 6.67 9.64 -19.06
C ILE A 69 7.55 10.12 -20.22
N LEU A 70 8.09 9.19 -21.01
CA LEU A 70 9.06 9.49 -22.05
C LEU A 70 8.40 10.10 -23.29
N ASN A 71 7.17 9.67 -23.60
CA ASN A 71 6.39 10.10 -24.75
C ASN A 71 4.98 10.52 -24.28
N PRO A 72 4.85 11.66 -23.57
CA PRO A 72 3.56 12.10 -23.05
C PRO A 72 2.60 12.40 -24.20
N ALA A 73 1.45 11.73 -24.20
CA ALA A 73 0.39 11.99 -25.17
C ALA A 73 -0.25 13.37 -24.94
N GLU A 74 -0.74 13.99 -26.01
CA GLU A 74 -1.49 15.24 -25.87
C GLU A 74 -2.79 15.02 -25.07
N PRO A 75 -3.21 16.00 -24.23
CA PRO A 75 -4.47 15.93 -23.52
C PRO A 75 -5.66 15.79 -24.49
N ASN A 76 -6.52 14.81 -24.25
CA ASN A 76 -7.75 14.67 -25.02
C ASN A 76 -8.76 15.80 -24.72
N ASP A 77 -9.82 15.88 -25.53
CA ASP A 77 -10.83 16.94 -25.40
C ASP A 77 -11.57 16.91 -24.06
N ALA A 78 -11.75 15.72 -23.47
CA ALA A 78 -12.36 15.57 -22.15
C ALA A 78 -11.48 16.18 -21.04
N LEU A 79 -10.16 15.94 -21.06
CA LEU A 79 -9.21 16.56 -20.13
C LEU A 79 -9.11 18.07 -20.32
N LYS A 80 -9.09 18.54 -21.58
CA LYS A 80 -9.12 19.97 -21.89
C LYS A 80 -10.37 20.64 -21.31
N LYS A 81 -11.55 20.01 -21.47
CA LYS A 81 -12.81 20.49 -20.90
C LYS A 81 -12.82 20.47 -19.37
N ALA A 82 -12.29 19.41 -18.76
CA ALA A 82 -12.17 19.30 -17.30
C ALA A 82 -11.31 20.44 -16.71
N ARG A 83 -10.18 20.77 -17.37
CA ARG A 83 -9.35 21.92 -16.99
C ARG A 83 -10.14 23.24 -17.03
N LEU A 84 -10.85 23.51 -18.12
CA LEU A 84 -11.66 24.73 -18.26
C LEU A 84 -12.75 24.81 -17.18
N ASN A 85 -13.39 23.69 -16.84
CA ASN A 85 -14.39 23.66 -15.77
C ASN A 85 -13.76 23.95 -14.40
N TYR A 86 -12.56 23.41 -14.14
CA TYR A 86 -11.82 23.67 -12.92
C TYR A 86 -11.40 25.14 -12.81
N GLU A 87 -10.92 25.76 -13.90
CA GLU A 87 -10.57 27.18 -13.94
C GLU A 87 -11.77 28.07 -13.59
N LYS A 88 -12.94 27.80 -14.20
CA LYS A 88 -14.19 28.49 -13.87
C LYS A 88 -14.62 28.30 -12.42
N PHE A 89 -14.49 27.09 -11.88
CA PHE A 89 -14.78 26.81 -10.47
C PHE A 89 -13.85 27.59 -9.53
N LYS A 90 -12.56 27.68 -9.88
CA LYS A 90 -11.57 28.43 -9.11
C LYS A 90 -11.89 29.93 -9.12
N GLU A 91 -12.16 30.50 -10.29
CA GLU A 91 -12.53 31.91 -10.47
C GLU A 91 -13.83 32.28 -9.73
N ALA A 92 -14.84 31.42 -9.76
CA ALA A 92 -16.09 31.62 -9.03
C ALA A 92 -15.87 31.63 -7.50
N ASN A 93 -14.95 30.81 -6.99
CA ASN A 93 -14.63 30.77 -5.56
C ASN A 93 -13.72 31.93 -5.12
N GLU A 94 -12.76 32.34 -5.94
CA GLU A 94 -11.90 33.52 -5.71
C GLU A 94 -12.72 34.83 -5.72
N SER A 95 -13.70 34.96 -6.63
CA SER A 95 -14.63 36.11 -6.67
C SER A 95 -15.56 36.18 -5.43
N SER A 96 -15.91 35.02 -4.85
CA SER A 96 -16.68 34.97 -3.59
C SER A 96 -15.87 35.40 -2.36
N ALA A 97 -14.54 35.29 -2.40
CA ALA A 97 -13.64 35.70 -1.33
C ALA A 97 -13.39 37.22 -1.33
N ILE A 98 -13.38 37.86 -2.51
CA ILE A 98 -13.17 39.31 -2.65
C ILE A 98 -14.42 40.11 -2.22
N ALA A 99 -15.62 39.55 -2.37
CA ALA A 99 -16.89 40.18 -1.97
C ALA A 99 -17.19 40.10 -0.45
N LYS A 100 -16.32 39.46 0.37
CA LYS A 100 -16.50 39.30 1.82
C LYS A 100 -15.46 40.04 2.68
N THR A 101 -14.60 40.86 2.08
CA THR A 101 -13.69 41.72 2.84
C THR A 101 -14.34 43.09 3.04
N PRO A 102 -14.56 43.56 4.28
CA PRO A 102 -15.16 44.87 4.55
C PRO A 102 -14.28 46.04 4.10
#